data_AF-A0A3A0FD76-F1
#
_entry.id   AF-A0A3A0FD76-F1
#
_cell.length_a   1.000
_cell.length_b   1.000
_cell.length_c   1.000
_cell.angle_alpha   90.00
_cell.angle_beta   90.00
_cell.angle_gamma   90.00
#
_symmetry.space_group_name_H-M   'P 1'
#
loop_
_entity.id
_entity.type
_entity.pdbx_description
1 polymer ?
#
loop_
_entity_poly.entity_id
_entity_poly.type
_entity_poly.pdbx_seq_one_letter_code
_entity_poly.pdbx_strand_id
1 'polypeptide(L)' 'MIDYFYLIPVAIGLGVIGLGAFMWSLRSGQYEDLDGAAERILVDEDRPIQDPRPQPKPDLTPHRAAHR' A
#
# COMPACT_ATOMS: atom_id res chain seq x y z
N MET A 1 24.04 -33.42 -30.07
CA MET A 1 23.20 -32.21 -30.23
C MET A 1 21.77 -32.55 -29.81
N ILE A 2 21.52 -32.62 -28.49
CA ILE A 2 20.19 -32.82 -27.86
C ILE A 2 19.98 -31.75 -26.77
N ASP A 3 20.88 -30.77 -26.69
CA ASP A 3 21.10 -29.89 -25.53
C ASP A 3 19.88 -28.99 -25.22
N TYR A 4 19.05 -28.72 -26.23
CA TYR A 4 17.83 -27.91 -26.12
C TYR A 4 16.62 -28.66 -25.55
N PHE A 5 16.63 -29.99 -25.55
CA PHE A 5 15.48 -30.79 -25.08
C PHE A 5 15.22 -30.64 -23.58
N TYR A 6 16.24 -30.28 -22.80
CA TYR A 6 16.08 -29.99 -21.36
C TYR A 6 15.64 -28.55 -21.11
N LEU A 7 16.00 -27.62 -22.01
CA LEU A 7 15.64 -26.20 -21.87
C LEU A 7 14.14 -25.97 -22.09
N ILE A 8 13.50 -26.73 -22.98
CA ILE A 8 12.06 -26.63 -23.25
C ILE A 8 11.21 -26.91 -22.00
N PRO A 9 11.31 -28.08 -21.33
CA PRO A 9 10.51 -28.35 -20.14
C PRO A 9 10.87 -27.43 -18.97
N VAL A 10 12.14 -27.02 -18.83
CA VAL A 10 12.56 -26.07 -17.81
C VAL A 10 11.90 -24.71 -18.04
N ALA A 11 11.91 -24.19 -19.26
CA ALA A 11 11.28 -22.91 -19.58
C ALA A 11 9.76 -22.93 -19.34
N ILE A 12 9.09 -24.02 -19.74
CA ILE A 12 7.66 -24.22 -19.45
C ILE A 12 7.41 -24.25 -17.94
N GLY A 13 8.22 -24.99 -17.19
CA GLY A 13 8.14 -25.07 -15.73
C GLY A 13 8.30 -23.69 -15.07
N LEU A 14 9.31 -22.92 -15.48
CA LEU A 14 9.52 -21.56 -15.00
C LEU A 14 8.34 -20.64 -15.34
N GLY A 15 7.76 -20.77 -16.54
CA GLY A 15 6.57 -20.03 -16.94
C GLY A 15 5.35 -20.33 -16.05
N VAL A 16 5.09 -21.61 -15.77
CA VAL A 16 4.00 -22.03 -14.88
C VAL A 16 4.22 -21.56 -13.45
N ILE A 17 5.44 -21.67 -12.93
CA ILE A 17 5.79 -21.20 -11.58
C ILE A 17 5.59 -19.68 -11.47
N GLY A 18 6.10 -18.92 -12.45
CA GLY A 18 5.94 -17.47 -12.49
C GLY A 18 4.47 -17.04 -12.57
N LEU A 19 3.70 -17.68 -13.45
CA LEU A 19 2.26 -17.41 -13.57
C LEU A 19 1.50 -17.75 -12.29
N GLY A 20 1.82 -18.88 -11.66
CA GLY A 20 1.22 -19.29 -10.38
C GLY A 20 1.54 -18.32 -9.26
N ALA A 21 2.79 -17.89 -9.14
CA ALA A 21 3.22 -16.88 -8.18
C ALA A 21 2.52 -15.53 -8.41
N PHE A 22 2.38 -15.12 -9.68
CA PHE A 22 1.66 -13.90 -10.06
C PHE A 22 0.17 -13.96 -9.69
N MET A 23 -0.51 -15.05 -10.04
CA MET A 23 -1.92 -15.25 -9.66
C MET A 23 -2.12 -15.30 -8.13
N TRP A 24 -1.19 -15.92 -7.40
CA TRP A 24 -1.18 -15.91 -5.94
C TRP A 24 -1.00 -14.50 -5.37
N SER A 25 -0.09 -13.71 -5.94
CA SER A 25 0.15 -12.32 -5.56
C SER A 25 -1.10 -11.45 -5.76
N LEU A 26 -1.81 -11.59 -6.89
CA LEU A 26 -3.08 -10.89 -7.11
C LEU A 26 -4.14 -11.28 -6.08
N ARG A 27 -4.25 -12.58 -5.75
CA ARG A 27 -5.21 -13.07 -4.76
C ARG A 27 -4.87 -12.65 -3.32
N SER A 28 -3.61 -12.34 -3.04
CA SER A 28 -3.14 -12.00 -1.69
C SER A 28 -3.51 -10.57 -1.23
N GLY A 29 -4.20 -9.78 -2.05
CA GLY A 29 -4.66 -8.43 -1.69
C GLY A 29 -3.54 -7.38 -1.58
N GLN A 30 -2.28 -7.73 -1.87
CA GLN A 30 -1.13 -6.82 -1.73
C GLN A 30 -1.16 -5.62 -2.71
N TYR A 31 -2.03 -5.64 -3.72
CA TYR A 31 -2.22 -4.52 -4.63
C TYR A 31 -3.23 -3.49 -4.10
N GLU A 32 -4.05 -3.84 -3.11
CA GLU A 32 -5.05 -2.93 -2.53
C GLU A 32 -4.39 -1.76 -1.80
N ASP A 33 -3.21 -1.98 -1.20
CA ASP A 33 -2.41 -0.93 -0.56
C ASP A 33 -1.76 0.02 -1.59
N LEU A 34 -1.40 -0.50 -2.77
CA LEU A 34 -0.88 0.31 -3.88
C LEU A 34 -1.97 1.20 -4.50
N ASP A 35 -3.19 0.67 -4.67
CA ASP A 35 -4.34 1.45 -5.13
C ASP A 35 -4.65 2.62 -4.17
N GLY A 36 -4.61 2.37 -2.86
CA GLY A 36 -4.77 3.42 -1.85
C GLY A 36 -3.65 4.47 -1.84
N ALA A 37 -2.42 4.09 -2.19
CA ALA A 37 -1.30 5.04 -2.34
C ALA A 37 -1.37 5.87 -3.63
N ALA A 38 -1.85 5.27 -4.72
CA ALA A 38 -2.07 5.95 -6.00
C ALA A 38 -3.17 7.02 -5.90
N GLU A 39 -4.25 6.74 -5.17
CA GLU A 39 -5.32 7.73 -4.92
C GLU A 39 -4.78 8.97 -4.19
N ARG A 40 -3.90 8.77 -3.19
CA ARG A 40 -3.28 9.89 -2.48
C ARG A 40 -2.35 10.69 -3.40
N ILE A 41 -1.46 10.06 -4.17
CA ILE A 41 -0.53 10.86 -4.99
C ILE A 41 -1.21 11.68 -6.08
N LEU A 42 -2.36 11.22 -6.60
CA LEU A 42 -3.15 11.95 -7.60
C LEU A 42 -4.04 13.05 -7.01
N VAL A 43 -4.51 12.90 -5.76
CA VAL A 43 -5.46 13.84 -5.13
C VAL A 43 -4.78 14.83 -4.17
N ASP A 44 -3.60 14.47 -3.64
CA ASP A 44 -2.93 15.19 -2.56
C ASP A 44 -1.90 16.24 -3.08
N GLU A 45 -1.74 16.40 -4.41
CA GLU A 45 -1.01 17.56 -4.98
C GLU A 45 -1.67 18.92 -4.61
N ASP A 46 -2.98 18.91 -4.36
CA ASP A 46 -3.77 20.12 -4.03
C ASP A 46 -4.07 20.27 -2.53
N ARG A 47 -3.53 19.42 -1.64
CA ARG A 47 -3.84 19.45 -0.20
C ARG A 47 -2.58 19.57 0.65
N PRO A 48 -2.57 20.46 1.66
CA PRO A 48 -1.47 20.53 2.60
C PRO A 48 -1.42 19.23 3.43
N ILE A 49 -0.23 18.63 3.51
CA ILE A 49 0.07 17.45 4.34
C ILE A 49 -0.43 17.72 5.77
N GLN A 50 -1.51 17.05 6.17
CA GLN A 50 -1.98 17.12 7.55
C GLN A 50 -1.06 16.26 8.42
N ASP A 51 -0.20 16.93 9.17
CA ASP A 51 0.60 16.31 10.23
C ASP A 51 -0.34 15.64 11.25
N PRO A 52 -0.30 14.30 11.44
CA PRO A 52 -1.15 13.59 12.37
C PRO A 52 -0.88 13.91 13.84
N ARG A 53 0.12 14.75 14.15
CA ARG A 53 0.35 15.19 15.52
C ARG A 53 -0.96 15.76 16.08
N PRO A 54 -1.46 15.20 17.20
CA PRO A 54 -2.66 15.71 17.85
C PRO A 54 -2.44 17.20 18.12
N GLN A 55 -3.14 18.05 17.38
CA GLN A 55 -3.14 19.47 17.70
C GLN A 55 -3.71 19.57 19.12
N PRO A 56 -2.94 20.10 20.09
CA PRO A 56 -3.45 20.29 21.42
C PRO A 56 -4.68 21.19 21.28
N LYS A 57 -5.88 20.66 21.55
CA LYS A 57 -7.08 21.47 21.61
C LYS A 57 -6.75 22.62 22.57
N PRO A 58 -6.86 23.89 22.15
CA PRO A 58 -6.75 25.00 23.07
C PRO A 58 -7.71 24.72 24.21
N ASP A 59 -7.18 24.58 25.42
CA ASP A 59 -7.96 24.46 26.63
C ASP A 59 -8.79 25.75 26.76
N LEU A 60 -9.99 25.71 26.21
CA LEU A 60 -11.00 26.75 26.32
C LEU A 60 -11.89 26.49 27.53
N THR A 61 -11.45 25.68 28.50
CA THR A 61 -12.17 25.59 29.77
C THR A 61 -12.15 27.00 30.33
N PRO A 62 -13.30 27.69 30.42
CA PRO A 62 -13.36 28.91 31.20
C PRO A 62 -13.17 28.38 32.60
N HIS A 63 -11.94 28.45 33.10
CA HIS A 63 -11.60 27.98 34.43
C HIS A 63 -12.50 28.79 35.33
N ARG A 64 -13.58 28.12 35.74
CA ARG A 64 -14.70 28.65 36.48
C ARG A 64 -14.07 29.41 37.62
N ALA A 65 -14.01 30.74 37.49
CA ALA A 65 -13.89 31.66 38.60
C ALA A 65 -15.20 31.39 39.37
N ALA A 66 -15.24 30.36 40.21
CA ALA A 66 -14.68 30.38 41.56
C ALA A 66 -15.22 31.66 42.18
N HIS A 67 -16.42 31.54 42.73
CA HIS A 67 -16.50 31.57 44.19
C HIS A 67 -15.96 32.91 44.70
N ARG A 68 -16.80 33.94 44.62
CA ARG A 68 -16.87 35.04 45.59
C ARG A 68 -18.16 35.81 45.39
#